data_AF-A0A0J6FZE6-F1
#
_entry.id   AF-A0A0J6FZE6-F1
#
_cell.length_a   1.000
_cell.length_b   1.000
_cell.length_c   1.000
_cell.angle_alpha   90.00
_cell.angle_beta   90.00
_cell.angle_gamma   90.00
#
_symmetry.space_group_name_H-M   'P 1'
#
loop_
_entity.id
_entity.type
_entity.pdbx_description
1 polymer ?
#
loop_
_entity_poly.entity_id
_entity_poly.type
_entity_poly.pdbx_seq_one_letter_code
_entity_poly.pdbx_strand_id
1 'polypeptide(L)'
;MKTLLRKALLTAAAALPAAAAIAQQAQNCPPLPPQSKLQWNERSDKGFIVCRASDADGRQVLGMMLTARDPNIPLQRTLREEKGAIAGEQVYWYRPDLGGADLPGLASRRIAVAELKKGQFAQVWIDAADTQELQTLQSLVQGLDMRQSSLALER
;
A
#
# COMPACT_ATOMS: atom_id res chain seq x y z
N MET A 1 -49.87 19.46 51.87
CA MET A 1 -48.65 19.53 52.70
C MET A 1 -47.44 19.19 51.85
N LYS A 2 -46.45 20.09 51.86
CA LYS A 2 -45.01 19.89 51.58
C LYS A 2 -44.59 19.64 50.12
N THR A 3 -44.41 20.77 49.46
CA THR A 3 -43.31 21.15 48.56
C THR A 3 -42.03 20.34 48.77
N LEU A 4 -41.45 19.80 47.70
CA LEU A 4 -40.00 19.54 47.63
C LEU A 4 -39.49 19.76 46.19
N LEU A 5 -38.88 20.94 46.01
CA LEU A 5 -37.92 21.25 44.95
C LEU A 5 -36.85 20.15 44.87
N ARG A 6 -36.57 19.64 43.68
CA ARG A 6 -35.33 18.89 43.39
C ARG A 6 -34.62 19.51 42.19
N LYS A 7 -33.46 20.08 42.51
CA LYS A 7 -32.39 20.66 41.67
C LYS A 7 -32.32 20.08 40.26
N ALA A 8 -32.46 20.95 39.26
CA ALA A 8 -32.03 20.69 37.89
C ALA A 8 -30.50 20.71 37.84
N LEU A 9 -29.87 19.55 37.59
CA LEU A 9 -28.48 19.50 37.12
C LEU A 9 -28.49 19.67 35.61
N LEU A 10 -27.98 20.80 35.12
CA LEU A 10 -27.63 20.96 33.71
C LEU A 10 -26.33 20.19 33.43
N THR A 11 -26.44 18.99 32.86
CA THR A 11 -25.32 18.30 32.21
C THR A 11 -25.13 18.89 30.82
N ALA A 12 -24.17 19.81 30.68
CA ALA A 12 -23.68 20.28 29.39
C ALA A 12 -22.87 19.15 28.73
N ALA A 13 -23.50 18.40 27.83
CA ALA A 13 -22.83 17.43 26.98
C ALA A 13 -22.04 18.19 25.90
N ALA A 14 -20.71 18.27 26.07
CA ALA A 14 -19.82 18.75 25.03
C ALA A 14 -19.82 17.74 23.86
N ALA A 15 -20.55 18.06 22.79
CA ALA A 15 -20.49 17.32 21.54
C ALA A 15 -19.13 17.58 20.88
N LEU A 16 -18.21 16.61 21.01
CA LEU A 16 -17.00 16.56 20.20
C LEU A 16 -17.43 16.39 18.73
N PRO A 17 -17.07 17.30 17.81
CA PRO A 17 -17.31 17.05 16.39
C PRO A 17 -16.51 15.82 15.99
N ALA A 18 -17.21 14.79 15.53
CA ALA A 18 -16.57 13.66 14.87
C ALA A 18 -15.86 14.21 13.62
N ALA A 19 -14.53 14.31 13.68
CA ALA A 19 -13.73 14.63 12.52
C ALA A 19 -13.98 13.53 11.49
N ALA A 20 -14.77 13.83 10.46
CA ALA A 20 -14.85 12.99 9.29
C ALA A 20 -13.43 12.94 8.71
N ALA A 21 -12.75 11.81 8.91
CA ALA A 21 -11.49 11.54 8.23
C ALA A 21 -11.81 11.56 6.73
N ILE A 22 -11.47 12.66 6.05
CA ILE A 22 -11.49 12.72 4.59
C ILE A 22 -10.41 11.75 4.17
N ALA A 23 -10.80 10.52 3.80
CA ALA A 23 -9.90 9.61 3.13
C ALA A 23 -9.40 10.34 1.88
N GLN A 24 -8.14 10.78 1.90
CA GLN A 24 -7.49 11.39 0.75
C GLN A 24 -7.54 10.32 -0.34
N GLN A 25 -8.44 10.50 -1.30
CA GLN A 25 -8.57 9.59 -2.43
C GLN A 25 -7.20 9.54 -3.09
N ALA A 26 -6.64 8.34 -3.22
CA ALA A 26 -5.37 8.14 -3.90
C ALA A 26 -5.58 8.42 -5.40
N GLN A 27 -5.30 9.65 -5.81
CA GLN A 27 -5.62 10.16 -7.15
C GLN A 27 -4.62 9.72 -8.22
N ASN A 28 -3.45 9.23 -7.83
CA ASN A 28 -2.39 8.83 -8.74
C ASN A 28 -1.99 7.37 -8.55
N CYS A 29 -2.39 6.70 -7.47
CA CYS A 29 -2.23 5.25 -7.30
C CYS A 29 -3.14 4.45 -8.24
N PRO A 30 -2.74 3.23 -8.63
CA PRO A 30 -3.59 2.38 -9.46
C PRO A 30 -4.85 1.99 -8.67
N PRO A 31 -6.03 1.90 -9.30
CA PRO A 31 -7.26 1.53 -8.59
C PRO A 31 -7.13 0.13 -7.98
N LEU A 32 -7.52 0.00 -6.71
CA LEU A 32 -7.61 -1.29 -6.04
C LEU A 32 -8.92 -1.99 -6.42
N PRO A 33 -8.91 -3.32 -6.67
CA PRO A 33 -10.14 -4.07 -6.84
C PRO A 33 -11.02 -3.95 -5.59
N PRO A 34 -12.34 -3.73 -5.70
CA PRO A 34 -13.23 -3.55 -4.55
C PRO A 34 -13.16 -4.68 -3.51
N GLN A 35 -12.96 -5.92 -3.98
CA GLN A 35 -12.86 -7.12 -3.14
C GLN A 35 -11.57 -7.20 -2.31
N SER A 36 -10.55 -6.38 -2.60
CA SER A 36 -9.28 -6.40 -1.86
C SER A 36 -9.43 -5.90 -0.42
N LYS A 37 -10.43 -5.04 -0.15
CA LYS A 37 -10.61 -4.33 1.12
C LYS A 37 -9.38 -3.52 1.57
N LEU A 38 -8.43 -3.28 0.66
CA LEU A 38 -7.25 -2.47 0.91
C LEU A 38 -7.55 -1.00 0.65
N GLN A 39 -6.80 -0.13 1.32
CA GLN A 39 -6.88 1.31 1.12
C GLN A 39 -5.50 1.89 0.87
N TRP A 40 -5.36 2.66 -0.22
CA TRP A 40 -4.13 3.39 -0.51
C TRP A 40 -4.00 4.62 0.39
N ASN A 41 -2.82 4.76 0.99
CA ASN A 41 -2.27 6.03 1.45
C ASN A 41 -1.26 6.52 0.40
N GLU A 42 -1.60 7.59 -0.31
CA GLU A 42 -0.76 8.14 -1.37
C GLU A 42 0.14 9.28 -0.85
N ARG A 43 1.37 9.32 -1.36
CA ARG A 43 2.24 10.50 -1.35
C ARG A 43 2.83 10.66 -2.74
N SER A 44 2.61 11.81 -3.36
CA SER A 44 3.14 12.11 -4.69
C SER A 44 3.88 13.44 -4.68
N ASP A 45 4.93 13.52 -5.48
CA ASP A 45 5.66 14.75 -5.80
C ASP A 45 6.18 14.65 -7.24
N LYS A 46 6.91 15.66 -7.72
CA LYS A 46 7.48 15.68 -9.06
C LYS A 46 8.39 14.47 -9.29
N GLY A 47 7.98 13.62 -10.23
CA GLY A 47 8.74 12.46 -10.68
C GLY A 47 8.61 11.20 -9.82
N PHE A 48 7.79 11.21 -8.76
CA PHE A 48 7.47 9.99 -8.03
C PHE A 48 6.08 9.95 -7.39
N ILE A 49 5.53 8.74 -7.28
CA ILE A 49 4.29 8.45 -6.54
C ILE A 49 4.56 7.27 -5.62
N VAL A 50 4.20 7.38 -4.35
CA VAL A 50 4.28 6.31 -3.35
C VAL A 50 2.88 5.94 -2.89
N CYS A 51 2.51 4.68 -3.10
CA CYS A 51 1.24 4.10 -2.74
C CYS A 51 1.47 3.06 -1.65
N ARG A 52 0.86 3.24 -0.48
CA ARG A 52 0.93 2.28 0.64
C ARG A 52 -0.45 1.74 0.94
N ALA A 53 -0.71 0.47 0.64
CA ALA A 53 -1.98 -0.18 0.85
C ALA A 53 -2.00 -0.80 2.24
N SER A 54 -3.01 -0.41 3.03
CA SER A 54 -3.26 -0.98 4.35
C SER A 54 -4.54 -1.82 4.34
N ASP A 55 -4.56 -2.86 5.16
CA ASP A 55 -5.75 -3.65 5.44
C ASP A 55 -6.73 -2.90 6.38
N ALA A 56 -7.84 -3.56 6.72
CA ALA A 56 -8.86 -3.00 7.59
C ALA A 56 -8.37 -2.69 9.01
N ASP A 57 -7.32 -3.38 9.47
CA ASP A 57 -6.70 -3.17 10.78
C ASP A 57 -5.62 -2.06 10.74
N GLY A 58 -5.39 -1.47 9.56
CA GLY A 58 -4.43 -0.40 9.35
C GLY A 58 -2.99 -0.89 9.18
N ARG A 59 -2.77 -2.20 9.06
CA ARG A 59 -1.44 -2.75 8.76
C ARG A 59 -1.14 -2.57 7.28
N GLN A 60 0.00 -1.97 6.97
CA GLN A 60 0.47 -1.88 5.60
C GLN A 60 0.94 -3.24 5.11
N VAL A 61 0.35 -3.73 4.02
CA VAL A 61 0.66 -5.07 3.47
C VAL A 61 1.28 -5.02 2.10
N LEU A 62 1.07 -3.92 1.38
CA LEU A 62 1.56 -3.72 0.03
C LEU A 62 2.01 -2.27 -0.11
N GLY A 63 3.14 -2.06 -0.77
CA GLY A 63 3.51 -0.74 -1.22
C GLY A 63 4.12 -0.74 -2.60
N MET A 64 4.02 0.42 -3.23
CA MET A 64 4.46 0.64 -4.58
C MET A 64 5.06 2.04 -4.69
N MET A 65 6.25 2.13 -5.26
CA MET A 65 6.87 3.38 -5.65
C MET A 65 7.00 3.42 -7.17
N LEU A 66 6.43 4.46 -7.75
CA LEU A 66 6.38 4.72 -9.17
C LEU A 66 7.32 5.87 -9.49
N THR A 67 8.17 5.72 -10.49
CA THR A 67 9.22 6.70 -10.82
C THR A 67 9.44 6.82 -12.32
N ALA A 68 9.89 7.99 -12.76
CA ALA A 68 10.27 8.27 -14.15
C ALA A 68 11.75 7.97 -14.46
N ARG A 69 12.42 7.19 -13.61
CA ARG A 69 13.81 6.76 -13.77
C ARG A 69 14.03 5.43 -13.06
N ASP A 70 14.98 4.63 -13.52
CA ASP A 70 15.29 3.35 -12.88
C ASP A 70 15.72 3.61 -11.42
N PRO A 71 15.08 2.97 -10.42
CA PRO A 71 15.46 3.13 -9.03
C PRO A 71 16.81 2.47 -8.69
N ASN A 72 17.39 1.67 -9.60
CA ASN A 72 18.67 0.98 -9.46
C ASN A 72 18.78 0.17 -8.16
N ILE A 73 17.68 -0.50 -7.78
CA ILE A 73 17.61 -1.33 -6.57
C ILE A 73 18.41 -2.62 -6.80
N PRO A 74 19.38 -2.96 -5.93
CA PRO A 74 20.14 -4.20 -6.06
C PRO A 74 19.24 -5.40 -5.72
N LEU A 75 18.90 -6.20 -6.73
CA LEU A 75 18.15 -7.45 -6.57
C LEU A 75 19.09 -8.65 -6.76
N GLN A 76 19.61 -9.17 -5.64
CA GLN A 76 20.58 -10.26 -5.67
C GLN A 76 19.94 -11.55 -6.19
N ARG A 77 20.58 -12.21 -7.17
CA ARG A 77 20.06 -13.46 -7.75
C ARG A 77 19.87 -14.59 -6.74
N THR A 78 20.65 -14.60 -5.67
CA THR A 78 20.57 -15.57 -4.56
C THR A 78 19.31 -15.41 -3.71
N LEU A 79 18.66 -14.24 -3.75
CA LEU A 79 17.42 -13.94 -3.02
C LEU A 79 16.18 -14.05 -3.92
N ARG A 80 16.33 -14.55 -5.15
CA ARG A 80 15.22 -14.76 -6.07
C ARG A 80 14.31 -15.88 -5.56
N GLU A 81 13.02 -15.64 -5.60
CA GLU A 81 11.97 -16.57 -5.19
C GLU A 81 11.10 -16.93 -6.41
N GLU A 82 9.88 -16.39 -6.49
CA GLU A 82 8.91 -16.78 -7.53
C GLU A 82 9.07 -15.98 -8.83
N LYS A 83 8.68 -16.59 -9.96
CA LYS A 83 8.30 -15.83 -11.15
C LYS A 83 6.92 -15.20 -10.92
N GLY A 84 6.71 -14.00 -11.45
CA GLY A 84 5.41 -13.35 -11.38
C GLY A 84 5.28 -12.24 -12.41
N ALA A 85 4.31 -11.36 -12.18
CA ALA A 85 4.14 -10.17 -12.97
C ALA A 85 3.67 -8.98 -12.11
N ILE A 86 3.99 -7.78 -12.57
CA ILE A 86 3.46 -6.52 -12.04
C ILE A 86 2.75 -5.83 -13.19
N ALA A 87 1.42 -5.68 -13.10
CA ALA A 87 0.61 -5.08 -14.17
C ALA A 87 0.83 -5.70 -15.56
N GLY A 88 1.01 -7.03 -15.61
CA GLY A 88 1.30 -7.78 -16.84
C GLY A 88 2.78 -7.86 -17.23
N GLU A 89 3.66 -7.05 -16.63
CA GLU A 89 5.10 -7.11 -16.90
C GLU A 89 5.77 -8.22 -16.10
N GLN A 90 6.47 -9.12 -16.80
CA GLN A 90 7.09 -10.29 -16.19
C GLN A 90 8.26 -9.89 -15.28
N VAL A 91 8.24 -10.37 -14.04
CA VAL A 91 9.30 -10.13 -13.05
C VAL A 91 9.70 -11.41 -12.33
N TYR A 92 10.80 -11.31 -11.60
CA TYR A 92 11.07 -12.20 -10.49
C TYR A 92 10.79 -11.46 -9.19
N TRP A 93 10.12 -12.13 -8.26
CA TRP A 93 10.04 -11.70 -6.88
C TRP A 93 11.32 -12.08 -6.15
N TYR A 94 11.76 -11.21 -5.25
CA TYR A 94 12.94 -11.41 -4.43
C TYR A 94 12.56 -11.30 -2.97
N ARG A 95 13.20 -12.08 -2.11
CA ARG A 95 13.22 -11.82 -0.68
C ARG A 95 13.96 -10.50 -0.42
N PRO A 96 13.48 -9.60 0.46
CA PRO A 96 14.20 -8.40 0.81
C PRO A 96 15.58 -8.72 1.39
N ASP A 97 16.61 -8.03 0.91
CA ASP A 97 17.94 -8.08 1.50
C ASP A 97 17.98 -7.17 2.73
N LEU A 98 18.08 -7.78 3.91
CA LEU A 98 18.20 -7.09 5.19
C LEU A 98 19.62 -7.17 5.76
N GLY A 99 20.64 -7.30 4.90
CA GLY A 99 22.04 -7.35 5.32
C GLY A 99 22.38 -8.61 6.12
N GLY A 100 21.73 -9.73 5.80
CA GLY A 100 21.91 -11.01 6.50
C GLY A 100 21.07 -11.18 7.78
N ALA A 101 20.23 -10.20 8.14
CA ALA A 101 19.28 -10.36 9.24
C ALA A 101 18.17 -11.35 8.87
N ASP A 102 17.98 -12.39 9.69
CA ASP A 102 16.83 -13.27 9.62
C ASP A 102 15.77 -12.76 10.60
N LEU A 103 14.69 -12.18 10.06
CA LEU A 103 13.59 -11.62 10.85
C LEU A 103 12.36 -12.52 10.72
N PRO A 104 11.56 -12.66 11.80
CA PRO A 104 10.25 -13.31 11.71
C PRO A 104 9.41 -12.73 10.57
N GLY A 105 8.79 -13.59 9.78
CA GLY A 105 7.94 -13.20 8.65
C GLY A 105 8.70 -12.87 7.35
N LEU A 106 10.04 -12.85 7.34
CA LEU A 106 10.82 -12.54 6.13
C LEU A 106 10.51 -13.48 4.95
N ALA A 107 10.18 -14.75 5.24
CA ALA A 107 9.80 -15.74 4.24
C ALA A 107 8.54 -15.36 3.43
N SER A 108 7.69 -14.49 3.94
CA SER A 108 6.45 -14.02 3.29
C SER A 108 6.58 -12.60 2.73
N ARG A 109 7.75 -11.97 2.81
CA ARG A 109 8.02 -10.65 2.25
C ARG A 109 8.60 -10.73 0.86
N ARG A 110 8.19 -9.84 -0.04
CA ARG A 110 8.75 -9.77 -1.39
C ARG A 110 9.06 -8.35 -1.82
N ILE A 111 10.02 -8.21 -2.72
CA ILE A 111 10.32 -7.01 -3.47
C ILE A 111 10.53 -7.36 -4.95
N ALA A 112 10.09 -6.49 -5.84
CA ALA A 112 10.38 -6.56 -7.26
C ALA A 112 10.39 -5.16 -7.88
N VAL A 113 11.03 -5.04 -9.04
CA VAL A 113 10.99 -3.83 -9.87
C VAL A 113 10.57 -4.25 -11.27
N ALA A 114 9.55 -3.58 -11.80
CA ALA A 114 9.11 -3.72 -13.20
C ALA A 114 9.32 -2.39 -13.93
N GLU A 115 9.79 -2.45 -15.18
CA GLU A 115 9.68 -1.33 -16.11
C GLU A 115 8.31 -1.43 -16.80
N LEU A 116 7.39 -0.52 -16.46
CA LEU A 116 6.01 -0.53 -16.96
C LEU A 116 5.90 -0.03 -18.40
N LYS A 117 6.79 0.89 -18.76
CA LYS A 117 7.08 1.37 -20.12
C LYS A 117 8.43 2.08 -20.08
N LYS A 118 8.98 2.42 -21.24
CA LYS A 118 10.28 3.09 -21.36
C LYS A 118 10.39 4.27 -20.39
N GLY A 119 11.29 4.15 -19.41
CA GLY A 119 11.56 5.20 -18.44
C GLY A 119 10.52 5.35 -17.32
N GLN A 120 9.60 4.40 -17.13
CA GLN A 120 8.70 4.36 -15.99
C GLN A 120 8.78 3.02 -15.26
N PHE A 121 8.99 3.09 -13.95
CA PHE A 121 9.29 1.93 -13.13
C PHE A 121 8.32 1.83 -11.96
N ALA A 122 7.91 0.61 -11.64
CA ALA A 122 7.21 0.25 -10.41
C ALA A 122 8.12 -0.61 -9.54
N GLN A 123 8.55 -0.07 -8.42
CA GLN A 123 9.10 -0.85 -7.31
C GLN A 123 7.95 -1.27 -6.42
N VAL A 124 7.76 -2.57 -6.22
CA VAL A 124 6.69 -3.14 -5.39
C VAL A 124 7.30 -3.90 -4.23
N TRP A 125 6.77 -3.70 -3.02
CA TRP A 125 7.09 -4.50 -1.84
C TRP A 125 5.82 -5.05 -1.19
N ILE A 126 5.88 -6.30 -0.74
CA ILE A 126 4.83 -7.01 -0.04
C ILE A 126 5.33 -7.37 1.35
N ASP A 127 4.54 -7.03 2.38
CA ASP A 127 4.75 -7.43 3.77
C ASP A 127 3.57 -8.29 4.23
N ALA A 128 3.53 -9.53 3.73
CA ALA A 128 2.49 -10.48 4.07
C ALA A 128 2.80 -11.20 5.38
N ALA A 129 1.75 -11.52 6.14
CA ALA A 129 1.82 -12.26 7.39
C ALA A 129 2.15 -13.75 7.17
N ASP A 130 1.72 -14.31 6.05
CA ASP A 130 1.93 -15.71 5.69
C ASP A 130 1.97 -15.90 4.16
N THR A 131 2.19 -17.15 3.73
CA THR A 131 2.27 -17.53 2.31
C THR A 131 0.95 -17.33 1.57
N GLN A 132 -0.19 -17.51 2.24
CA GLN A 132 -1.50 -17.36 1.61
C GLN A 132 -1.79 -15.89 1.29
N GLU A 133 -1.52 -14.99 2.26
CA GLU A 133 -1.63 -13.55 2.04
C GLU A 133 -0.64 -13.08 0.97
N LEU A 134 0.59 -13.62 0.95
CA LEU A 134 1.58 -13.31 -0.08
C LEU A 134 1.04 -13.62 -1.48
N GLN A 135 0.49 -14.82 -1.70
CA GLN A 135 -0.06 -15.22 -2.99
C GLN A 135 -1.24 -14.33 -3.42
N THR A 136 -2.11 -13.96 -2.48
CA THR A 136 -3.21 -13.04 -2.72
C THR A 136 -2.71 -11.66 -3.15
N LEU A 137 -1.70 -11.12 -2.47
CA LEU A 137 -1.13 -9.81 -2.80
C LEU A 137 -0.35 -9.82 -4.12
N GLN A 138 0.39 -10.89 -4.42
CA GLN A 138 1.04 -11.05 -5.72
C GLN A 138 0.01 -11.10 -6.87
N SER A 139 -1.09 -11.83 -6.68
CA SER A 139 -2.18 -11.92 -7.66
C SER A 139 -2.89 -10.57 -7.86
N LEU A 140 -3.07 -9.81 -6.77
CA LEU A 140 -3.60 -8.45 -6.83
C LEU A 140 -2.70 -7.55 -7.66
N VAL A 141 -1.39 -7.53 -7.37
CA VAL A 141 -0.41 -6.69 -8.07
C VAL A 141 -0.30 -7.05 -9.55
N GLN A 142 -0.35 -8.35 -9.88
CA GLN A 142 -0.36 -8.82 -11.26
C GLN A 142 -1.53 -8.24 -12.07
N GLY A 143 -2.69 -8.07 -11.43
CA GLY A 143 -3.92 -7.56 -12.06
C GLY A 143 -4.15 -6.06 -11.97
N LEU A 144 -3.22 -5.27 -11.43
CA LEU A 144 -3.39 -3.82 -11.33
C LEU A 144 -3.34 -3.13 -12.69
N ASP A 145 -4.23 -2.16 -12.89
CA ASP A 145 -4.21 -1.27 -14.04
C ASP A 145 -3.39 0.00 -13.71
N MET A 146 -2.23 0.14 -14.36
CA MET A 146 -1.27 1.20 -14.07
C MET A 146 -1.49 2.48 -14.87
N ARG A 147 -2.49 2.54 -15.76
CA ARG A 147 -2.65 3.66 -16.71
C ARG A 147 -2.72 5.02 -16.02
N GLN A 148 -3.52 5.14 -14.96
CA GLN A 148 -3.68 6.38 -14.20
C GLN A 148 -2.36 6.85 -13.57
N SER A 149 -1.62 5.92 -12.96
CA SER A 149 -0.31 6.18 -12.37
C SER A 149 0.73 6.60 -13.40
N SER A 150 0.76 5.92 -14.54
CA SER A 150 1.69 6.23 -15.62
C SER A 150 1.47 7.63 -16.21
N LEU A 151 0.21 8.07 -16.33
CA LEU A 151 -0.13 9.43 -16.75
C LEU A 151 0.23 10.47 -15.69
N ALA A 152 0.13 10.12 -14.41
CA ALA A 152 0.50 11.02 -13.33
C ALA A 152 2.01 11.30 -13.25
N LEU A 153 2.86 10.33 -13.63
CA LEU A 153 4.32 10.50 -13.69
C LEU A 153 4.80 11.40 -14.85
N GLU A 154 3.97 11.65 -15.86
CA GLU A 154 4.32 12.48 -17.03
C GLU A 154 4.08 13.97 -16.81
N ARG A 155 3.42 14.34 -15.71
CA ARG A 155 3.09 15.72 -15.34
C ARG A 155 4.26 16.40 -14.62
#